data_AF-A0A970SPA7-F1
#
_entry.id   AF-A0A970SPA7-F1
#
_cell.length_a   1.000
_cell.length_b   1.000
_cell.length_c   1.000
_cell.angle_alpha   90.00
_cell.angle_beta   90.00
_cell.angle_gamma   90.00
#
_symmetry.space_group_name_H-M   'P 1'
#
loop_
_entity.id
_entity.type
_entity.pdbx_description
1 polymer ?
#
loop_
_entity_poly.entity_id
_entity_poly.type
_entity_poly.pdbx_seq_one_letter_code
_entity_poly.pdbx_strand_id
1 'polypeptide(L)'
;MRWIAVIGVLIICIVMLGVSHAQQTEPAEADATPQPAKSEASAKPSQPGKPYTSVIINAAGLSLERDIDPKILRENGSLLWGDNDTTTEFAIEHGVAAYARSIEDAEKNKRSGENPLIIKAIKCVGDAVKSDVVISDADADLLLAEDKLGKFLDKFNVILVQDPLP
;
A
#
# COMPACT_ATOMS: atom_id res chain seq x y z
N MET A 1 42.21 45.45 -39.95
CA MET A 1 42.02 46.75 -39.26
C MET A 1 41.25 46.43 -37.97
N ARG A 2 41.75 46.31 -36.72
CA ARG A 2 42.65 47.08 -35.84
C ARG A 2 42.08 48.46 -35.45
N TRP A 3 41.93 48.70 -34.12
CA TRP A 3 41.63 49.97 -33.35
C TRP A 3 40.12 50.24 -33.07
N ILE A 4 39.55 50.61 -31.88
CA ILE A 4 39.86 51.35 -30.61
C ILE A 4 38.71 51.01 -29.59
N ALA A 5 38.86 50.63 -28.30
CA ALA A 5 39.38 51.24 -27.06
C ALA A 5 38.58 52.44 -26.48
N VAL A 6 37.85 52.30 -25.35
CA VAL A 6 37.66 53.37 -24.34
C VAL A 6 37.49 52.77 -22.93
N ILE A 7 38.34 53.24 -22.01
CA ILE A 7 38.44 52.95 -20.57
C ILE A 7 37.94 54.20 -19.82
N GLY A 8 37.25 54.04 -18.68
CA GLY A 8 36.89 55.16 -17.80
C GLY A 8 36.46 54.71 -16.41
N VAL A 9 37.38 54.81 -15.44
CA VAL A 9 37.26 54.47 -14.02
C VAL A 9 36.86 55.72 -13.23
N LEU A 10 35.92 55.66 -12.26
CA LEU A 10 35.90 56.60 -11.13
C LEU A 10 35.03 56.18 -9.90
N ILE A 11 35.70 55.93 -8.77
CA ILE A 11 35.42 56.40 -7.38
C ILE A 11 34.18 55.83 -6.63
N ILE A 12 34.37 54.83 -5.75
CA ILE A 12 34.62 54.88 -4.28
C ILE A 12 33.36 55.24 -3.45
N CYS A 13 32.87 54.26 -2.67
CA CYS A 13 32.49 54.46 -1.26
C CYS A 13 32.46 53.11 -0.51
N ILE A 14 33.48 52.95 0.32
CA ILE A 14 33.67 51.95 1.38
C ILE A 14 32.58 52.13 2.45
N VAL A 15 32.01 51.05 3.02
CA VAL A 15 31.95 50.77 4.49
C VAL A 15 31.43 49.35 4.74
N MET A 16 32.33 48.50 5.28
CA MET A 16 32.21 47.47 6.34
C MET A 16 30.84 46.84 6.65
N LEU A 17 30.73 45.51 6.79
CA LEU A 17 31.13 44.77 8.00
C LEU A 17 31.30 43.26 7.72
N GLY A 18 32.29 42.63 8.38
CA GLY A 18 32.23 41.22 8.77
C GLY A 18 33.29 40.29 8.21
N VAL A 19 34.47 40.28 8.83
CA VAL A 19 35.52 39.25 8.68
C VAL A 19 35.27 38.13 9.69
N SER A 20 35.29 36.86 9.27
CA SER A 20 36.09 35.82 9.95
C SER A 20 36.16 34.48 9.21
N HIS A 21 37.41 34.13 8.88
CA HIS A 21 38.10 32.84 9.07
C HIS A 21 37.34 31.55 8.65
N ALA A 22 37.74 30.93 7.52
CA ALA A 22 38.74 29.83 7.44
C ALA A 22 38.18 28.49 7.97
N GLN A 23 38.31 27.30 7.36
CA GLN A 23 38.99 26.79 6.18
C GLN A 23 38.64 25.28 6.07
N GLN A 24 38.66 24.73 4.83
CA GLN A 24 38.81 23.29 4.46
C GLN A 24 37.62 22.33 4.75
N THR A 25 37.28 21.32 3.96
CA THR A 25 38.00 20.41 3.03
C THR A 25 37.00 19.67 2.10
N GLU A 26 37.36 19.50 0.81
CA GLU A 26 37.26 18.34 -0.12
C GLU A 26 36.14 17.23 -0.06
N PRO A 27 36.00 16.38 -1.10
CA PRO A 27 34.81 16.30 -1.96
C PRO A 27 33.96 15.03 -1.73
N ALA A 28 32.65 15.10 -1.97
CA ALA A 28 31.80 13.92 -2.01
C ALA A 28 31.06 13.84 -3.34
N GLU A 29 31.51 12.90 -4.17
CA GLU A 29 30.70 12.27 -5.20
C GLU A 29 29.41 11.71 -4.58
N ALA A 30 28.27 11.95 -5.22
CA ALA A 30 27.12 11.04 -5.19
C ALA A 30 26.18 11.41 -6.33
N ASP A 31 26.48 10.87 -7.51
CA ASP A 31 25.44 10.46 -8.44
C ASP A 31 24.54 9.44 -7.71
N ALA A 32 23.32 9.85 -7.41
CA ALA A 32 22.27 8.96 -6.94
C ALA A 32 20.95 9.47 -7.52
N THR A 33 20.66 9.00 -8.73
CA THR A 33 19.31 9.04 -9.30
C THR A 33 18.34 8.36 -8.33
N PRO A 34 17.16 8.93 -7.98
CA PRO A 34 16.21 8.29 -7.08
C PRO A 34 15.65 7.01 -7.71
N GLN A 35 16.07 5.85 -7.20
CA GLN A 35 15.40 4.58 -7.49
C GLN A 35 14.12 4.50 -6.65
N PRO A 36 12.93 4.21 -7.23
CA PRO A 36 11.70 4.09 -6.44
C PRO A 36 11.87 2.98 -5.42
N ALA A 37 11.76 3.33 -4.14
CA ALA A 37 11.82 2.37 -3.04
C ALA A 37 10.68 1.36 -3.20
N LYS A 38 11.03 0.07 -3.27
CA LYS A 38 10.07 -1.04 -3.23
C LYS A 38 9.31 -0.93 -1.89
N SER A 39 8.02 -0.66 -1.94
CA SER A 39 7.15 -0.64 -0.75
C SER A 39 7.28 -1.99 -0.02
N GLU A 40 7.53 -1.99 1.29
CA GLU A 40 7.57 -3.22 2.09
C GLU A 40 6.14 -3.71 2.37
N ALA A 41 5.97 -5.04 2.50
CA ALA A 41 4.67 -5.61 2.85
C ALA A 41 4.27 -5.19 4.27
N SER A 42 2.98 -4.92 4.48
CA SER A 42 2.39 -4.60 5.78
C SER A 42 2.34 -5.80 6.72
N ALA A 43 2.36 -7.01 6.16
CA ALA A 43 2.31 -8.27 6.90
C ALA A 43 3.59 -9.10 6.73
N LYS A 44 3.71 -10.15 7.56
CA LYS A 44 4.83 -11.10 7.52
C LYS A 44 4.39 -12.43 6.88
N PRO A 45 5.34 -13.21 6.31
CA PRO A 45 5.08 -14.58 5.92
C PRO A 45 4.68 -15.47 7.10
N SER A 46 3.96 -16.55 6.79
CA SER A 46 3.57 -17.54 7.80
C SER A 46 4.78 -18.27 8.38
N GLN A 47 4.61 -18.78 9.60
CA GLN A 47 5.61 -19.66 10.20
C GLN A 47 5.51 -21.07 9.60
N PRO A 48 6.64 -21.81 9.47
CA PRO A 48 6.61 -23.19 9.01
C PRO A 48 5.60 -24.05 9.78
N GLY A 49 4.74 -24.76 9.05
CA GLY A 49 3.69 -25.60 9.63
C GLY A 49 2.48 -24.84 10.20
N LYS A 50 2.41 -23.52 10.04
CA LYS A 50 1.30 -22.67 10.49
C LYS A 50 0.83 -21.75 9.35
N PRO A 51 0.33 -22.28 8.23
CA PRO A 51 -0.17 -21.47 7.14
C PRO A 51 -1.32 -20.57 7.61
N TYR A 52 -1.54 -19.46 6.90
CA TYR A 52 -2.71 -18.61 7.16
C TYR A 52 -4.01 -19.31 6.76
N THR A 53 -5.08 -19.06 7.54
CA THR A 53 -6.40 -19.69 7.38
C THR A 53 -7.41 -18.81 6.65
N SER A 54 -7.14 -17.51 6.58
CA SER A 54 -7.96 -16.48 5.96
C SER A 54 -7.11 -15.24 5.67
N VAL A 55 -7.74 -14.25 5.02
CA VAL A 55 -7.22 -12.89 4.94
C VAL A 55 -8.21 -11.90 5.53
N ILE A 56 -7.70 -10.99 6.35
CA ILE A 56 -8.38 -9.80 6.85
C ILE A 56 -7.77 -8.59 6.15
N ILE A 57 -8.56 -7.88 5.34
CA ILE A 57 -8.13 -6.63 4.73
C ILE A 57 -8.66 -5.47 5.56
N ASN A 58 -7.76 -4.71 6.19
CA ASN A 58 -8.12 -3.51 6.92
C ASN A 58 -8.29 -2.32 5.98
N ALA A 59 -9.53 -1.94 5.72
CA ALA A 59 -9.92 -0.78 4.92
C ALA A 59 -10.66 0.30 5.75
N ALA A 60 -10.50 0.28 7.08
CA ALA A 60 -11.02 1.34 7.94
C ALA A 60 -10.40 2.70 7.55
N GLY A 61 -11.22 3.74 7.51
CA GLY A 61 -10.88 5.08 7.06
C GLY A 61 -10.85 5.26 5.54
N LEU A 62 -11.13 4.21 4.75
CA LEU A 62 -11.09 4.26 3.29
C LEU A 62 -12.49 4.29 2.64
N SER A 63 -13.53 4.44 3.44
CA SER A 63 -14.93 4.47 2.97
C SER A 63 -15.30 3.25 2.13
N LEU A 64 -14.84 2.06 2.56
CA LEU A 64 -15.27 0.79 1.98
C LEU A 64 -16.78 0.62 2.19
N GLU A 65 -17.49 0.32 1.12
CA GLU A 65 -18.92 0.03 1.14
C GLU A 65 -19.18 -1.47 0.94
N ARG A 66 -20.26 -1.97 1.56
CA ARG A 66 -20.63 -3.37 1.41
C ARG A 66 -21.24 -3.63 0.04
N ASP A 67 -20.78 -4.69 -0.59
CA ASP A 67 -21.31 -5.20 -1.84
C ASP A 67 -21.29 -6.72 -1.85
N ILE A 68 -22.05 -7.31 -2.79
CA ILE A 68 -22.14 -8.75 -3.01
C ILE A 68 -20.97 -9.29 -3.83
N ASP A 69 -20.25 -8.43 -4.56
CA ASP A 69 -19.14 -8.80 -5.45
C ASP A 69 -17.85 -7.98 -5.21
N PRO A 70 -17.34 -7.91 -3.95
CA PRO A 70 -16.10 -7.21 -3.66
C PRO A 70 -14.89 -7.91 -4.27
N LYS A 71 -13.91 -7.12 -4.72
CA LYS A 71 -12.65 -7.62 -5.27
C LYS A 71 -11.45 -7.18 -4.44
N ILE A 72 -10.39 -7.97 -4.50
CA ILE A 72 -9.05 -7.58 -4.01
C ILE A 72 -8.18 -7.31 -5.24
N LEU A 73 -7.63 -6.10 -5.32
CA LEU A 73 -6.86 -5.62 -6.44
C LEU A 73 -5.44 -5.24 -6.02
N ARG A 74 -4.52 -5.38 -6.96
CA ARG A 74 -3.17 -4.80 -6.90
C ARG A 74 -3.20 -3.30 -7.24
N GLU A 75 -2.13 -2.57 -6.92
CA GLU A 75 -2.00 -1.12 -7.19
C GLU A 75 -2.26 -0.74 -8.65
N ASN A 76 -1.82 -1.59 -9.58
CA ASN A 76 -2.01 -1.41 -11.02
C ASN A 76 -3.42 -1.81 -11.52
N GLY A 77 -4.33 -2.21 -10.63
CA GLY A 77 -5.69 -2.65 -10.95
C GLY A 77 -5.82 -4.12 -11.34
N SER A 78 -4.73 -4.90 -11.31
CA SER A 78 -4.80 -6.35 -11.58
C SER A 78 -5.62 -7.04 -10.50
N LEU A 79 -6.53 -7.92 -10.93
CA LEU A 79 -7.36 -8.71 -10.04
C LEU A 79 -6.52 -9.79 -9.33
N LEU A 80 -6.65 -9.86 -8.00
CA LEU A 80 -6.06 -10.90 -7.17
C LEU A 80 -7.09 -11.93 -6.70
N TRP A 81 -8.33 -11.48 -6.46
CA TRP A 81 -9.44 -12.31 -5.99
C TRP A 81 -10.78 -11.60 -6.24
N GLY A 82 -11.86 -12.35 -6.48
CA GLY A 82 -13.21 -11.81 -6.67
C GLY A 82 -13.81 -12.00 -8.07
N ASP A 83 -13.20 -12.82 -8.93
CA ASP A 83 -13.82 -13.33 -10.18
C ASP A 83 -14.07 -14.83 -10.07
N ASN A 84 -14.35 -15.25 -8.84
CA ASN A 84 -14.54 -16.64 -8.49
C ASN A 84 -15.95 -17.05 -8.90
N ASP A 85 -16.16 -18.30 -9.27
CA ASP A 85 -17.49 -18.81 -9.57
C ASP A 85 -18.38 -18.78 -8.30
N THR A 86 -19.21 -17.74 -8.21
CA THR A 86 -20.15 -17.49 -7.11
C THR A 86 -21.29 -18.51 -7.07
N THR A 87 -21.32 -19.48 -7.99
CA THR A 87 -22.28 -20.60 -7.99
C THR A 87 -21.94 -21.71 -6.98
N THR A 88 -20.83 -21.61 -6.25
CA THR A 88 -20.55 -22.54 -5.16
C THR A 88 -21.61 -22.40 -4.06
N GLU A 89 -22.24 -23.50 -3.63
CA GLU A 89 -23.26 -23.50 -2.56
C GLU A 89 -22.82 -22.70 -1.33
N PHE A 90 -21.53 -22.79 -0.98
CA PHE A 90 -20.95 -22.01 0.11
C PHE A 90 -21.06 -20.49 -0.09
N ALA A 91 -20.77 -19.98 -1.29
CA ALA A 91 -20.87 -18.55 -1.58
C ALA A 91 -22.34 -18.09 -1.60
N ILE A 92 -23.26 -18.96 -2.03
CA ILE A 92 -24.71 -18.72 -1.99
C ILE A 92 -25.22 -18.64 -0.54
N GLU A 93 -24.82 -19.57 0.31
CA GLU A 93 -25.29 -19.65 1.70
C GLU A 93 -24.61 -18.65 2.64
N HIS A 94 -23.34 -18.34 2.41
CA HIS A 94 -22.52 -17.57 3.36
C HIS A 94 -21.98 -16.25 2.80
N GLY A 95 -22.21 -15.96 1.53
CA GLY A 95 -21.65 -14.80 0.84
C GLY A 95 -20.17 -14.94 0.50
N VAL A 96 -19.69 -14.09 -0.41
CA VAL A 96 -18.30 -14.14 -0.92
C VAL A 96 -17.27 -13.57 0.05
N ALA A 97 -17.65 -12.59 0.87
CA ALA A 97 -16.80 -12.01 1.90
C ALA A 97 -17.62 -11.70 3.16
N ALA A 98 -16.97 -11.71 4.32
CA ALA A 98 -17.53 -11.17 5.55
C ALA A 98 -17.09 -9.72 5.75
N TYR A 99 -17.90 -8.94 6.46
CA TYR A 99 -17.58 -7.55 6.78
C TYR A 99 -17.56 -7.34 8.30
N ALA A 100 -16.49 -6.75 8.80
CA ALA A 100 -16.29 -6.43 10.21
C ALA A 100 -16.13 -4.92 10.43
N ARG A 101 -16.29 -4.45 11.68
CA ARG A 101 -16.15 -3.04 12.07
C ARG A 101 -14.79 -2.72 12.68
N SER A 102 -14.06 -3.73 13.11
CA SER A 102 -12.69 -3.62 13.60
C SER A 102 -11.92 -4.90 13.28
N ILE A 103 -10.61 -4.88 13.48
CA ILE A 103 -9.77 -6.06 13.33
C ILE A 103 -10.15 -7.10 14.40
N GLU A 104 -10.40 -6.68 15.64
CA GLU A 104 -10.76 -7.60 16.72
C GLU A 104 -12.08 -8.33 16.45
N ASP A 105 -13.04 -7.67 15.82
CA ASP A 105 -14.30 -8.30 15.40
C ASP A 105 -14.09 -9.23 14.20
N ALA A 106 -13.19 -8.88 13.29
CA ALA A 106 -12.81 -9.73 12.16
C ALA A 106 -12.16 -11.03 12.65
N GLU A 107 -11.22 -10.95 13.60
CA GLU A 107 -10.53 -12.12 14.15
C GLU A 107 -11.47 -13.12 14.84
N LYS A 108 -12.55 -12.63 15.46
CA LYS A 108 -13.60 -13.46 16.10
C LYS A 108 -14.57 -14.08 15.10
N ASN A 109 -14.57 -13.63 13.85
CA ASN A 109 -15.46 -14.16 12.83
C ASN A 109 -15.07 -15.63 12.53
N LYS A 110 -16.07 -16.52 12.42
CA LYS A 110 -15.84 -17.93 12.07
C LYS A 110 -15.02 -18.10 10.78
N ARG A 111 -15.16 -17.18 9.81
CA ARG A 111 -14.42 -17.13 8.55
C ARG A 111 -12.92 -16.84 8.72
N SER A 112 -12.52 -16.26 9.86
CA SER A 112 -11.12 -15.93 10.17
C SER A 112 -10.28 -17.19 10.36
N GLY A 113 -10.87 -18.24 10.93
CA GLY A 113 -10.14 -19.41 11.38
C GLY A 113 -9.18 -19.05 12.52
N GLU A 114 -8.11 -19.82 12.65
CA GLU A 114 -7.19 -19.73 13.80
C GLU A 114 -6.01 -18.76 13.57
N ASN A 115 -5.67 -18.47 12.32
CA ASN A 115 -4.48 -17.71 11.96
C ASN A 115 -4.74 -16.85 10.71
N PRO A 116 -5.37 -15.67 10.82
CA PRO A 116 -5.61 -14.78 9.69
C PRO A 116 -4.35 -14.03 9.23
N LEU A 117 -4.20 -13.84 7.92
CA LEU A 117 -3.27 -12.87 7.34
C LEU A 117 -3.91 -11.47 7.38
N ILE A 118 -3.33 -10.53 8.13
CA ILE A 118 -3.88 -9.17 8.26
C ILE A 118 -3.11 -8.21 7.35
N ILE A 119 -3.74 -7.69 6.31
CA ILE A 119 -3.15 -6.75 5.34
C ILE A 119 -3.86 -5.40 5.45
N LYS A 120 -3.10 -4.30 5.31
CA LYS A 120 -3.67 -2.95 5.21
C LYS A 120 -3.99 -2.59 3.75
N ALA A 121 -5.22 -2.16 3.48
CA ALA A 121 -5.57 -1.58 2.19
C ALA A 121 -4.97 -0.18 2.04
N ILE A 122 -4.66 0.20 0.80
CA ILE A 122 -4.13 1.53 0.46
C ILE A 122 -5.22 2.46 -0.08
N LYS A 123 -6.27 1.93 -0.71
CA LYS A 123 -7.46 2.65 -1.17
C LYS A 123 -8.61 1.67 -1.43
N CYS A 124 -9.83 2.20 -1.52
CA CYS A 124 -10.99 1.50 -2.05
C CYS A 124 -11.42 2.14 -3.37
N VAL A 125 -11.89 1.33 -4.32
CA VAL A 125 -12.32 1.74 -5.66
C VAL A 125 -13.65 1.08 -6.03
N GLY A 126 -14.23 1.55 -7.14
CA GLY A 126 -15.50 1.07 -7.69
C GLY A 126 -16.33 2.23 -8.22
N ASP A 127 -17.05 2.00 -9.33
CA ASP A 127 -17.71 3.07 -10.08
C ASP A 127 -18.96 3.60 -9.37
N ALA A 128 -19.85 2.68 -8.98
CA ALA A 128 -21.11 3.00 -8.29
C ALA A 128 -21.00 2.86 -6.77
N VAL A 129 -20.23 1.87 -6.31
CA VAL A 129 -20.03 1.52 -4.90
C VAL A 129 -18.54 1.29 -4.71
N LYS A 130 -17.93 1.87 -3.67
CA LYS A 130 -16.51 1.66 -3.36
C LYS A 130 -16.30 0.34 -2.61
N SER A 131 -16.52 -0.78 -3.29
CA SER A 131 -16.49 -2.13 -2.70
C SER A 131 -15.18 -2.89 -2.92
N ASP A 132 -14.35 -2.45 -3.87
CA ASP A 132 -13.11 -3.13 -4.21
C ASP A 132 -11.94 -2.56 -3.37
N VAL A 133 -11.19 -3.43 -2.72
CA VAL A 133 -10.02 -3.05 -1.91
C VAL A 133 -8.75 -3.18 -2.73
N VAL A 134 -7.89 -2.16 -2.66
CA VAL A 134 -6.58 -2.17 -3.29
C VAL A 134 -5.50 -2.31 -2.22
N ILE A 135 -4.57 -3.23 -2.42
CA ILE A 135 -3.41 -3.47 -1.54
C ILE A 135 -2.10 -3.15 -2.26
N SER A 136 -1.02 -2.98 -1.49
CA SER A 136 0.31 -2.71 -2.04
C SER A 136 0.83 -3.87 -2.90
N ASP A 137 1.76 -3.60 -3.82
CA ASP A 137 2.38 -4.65 -4.63
C ASP A 137 3.06 -5.74 -3.77
N ALA A 138 3.68 -5.34 -2.65
CA ALA A 138 4.34 -6.27 -1.75
C ALA A 138 3.36 -7.13 -0.94
N ASP A 139 2.24 -6.54 -0.50
CA ASP A 139 1.17 -7.30 0.15
C ASP A 139 0.47 -8.24 -0.84
N ALA A 140 0.32 -7.84 -2.12
CA ALA A 140 -0.22 -8.69 -3.17
C ALA A 140 0.66 -9.91 -3.43
N ASP A 141 1.99 -9.72 -3.50
CA ASP A 141 2.94 -10.82 -3.62
C ASP A 141 2.83 -11.80 -2.44
N LEU A 142 2.75 -11.26 -1.21
CA LEU A 142 2.61 -12.04 0.01
C LEU A 142 1.28 -12.81 0.05
N LEU A 143 0.16 -12.15 -0.26
CA LEU A 143 -1.18 -12.74 -0.30
C LEU A 143 -1.21 -13.99 -1.20
N LEU A 144 -0.69 -13.87 -2.42
CA LEU A 144 -0.66 -14.97 -3.38
C LEU A 144 0.32 -16.09 -2.98
N ALA A 145 1.42 -15.75 -2.29
CA ALA A 145 2.35 -16.75 -1.79
C ALA A 145 1.73 -17.57 -0.65
N GLU A 146 1.06 -16.92 0.29
CA GLU A 146 0.43 -17.56 1.45
C GLU A 146 -0.83 -18.33 1.07
N ASP A 147 -1.62 -17.84 0.11
CA ASP A 147 -2.79 -18.56 -0.37
C ASP A 147 -2.42 -19.89 -1.06
N LYS A 148 -1.25 -19.98 -1.72
CA LYS A 148 -0.76 -21.27 -2.23
C LYS A 148 -0.60 -22.33 -1.14
N LEU A 149 -0.34 -21.92 0.10
CA LEU A 149 -0.18 -22.79 1.26
C LEU A 149 -1.52 -23.05 1.96
N GLY A 150 -2.31 -22.01 2.22
CA GLY A 150 -3.55 -22.08 3.01
C GLY A 150 -4.83 -22.39 2.22
N LYS A 151 -4.84 -22.06 0.92
CA LYS A 151 -6.00 -22.18 0.01
C LYS A 151 -7.25 -21.52 0.60
N PHE A 152 -7.06 -20.35 1.18
CA PHE A 152 -8.12 -19.67 1.92
C PHE A 152 -8.96 -18.77 0.99
N LEU A 153 -8.40 -18.29 -0.11
CA LEU A 153 -9.12 -17.52 -1.13
C LEU A 153 -10.16 -18.37 -1.86
N ASP A 154 -9.83 -19.62 -2.20
CA ASP A 154 -10.74 -20.61 -2.82
C ASP A 154 -11.93 -20.96 -1.90
N LYS A 155 -11.74 -20.83 -0.58
CA LYS A 155 -12.77 -21.08 0.44
C LYS A 155 -13.57 -19.84 0.78
N PHE A 156 -13.36 -18.73 0.06
CA PHE A 156 -13.96 -17.44 0.35
C PHE A 156 -13.63 -16.94 1.77
N ASN A 157 -12.50 -17.34 2.35
CA ASN A 157 -12.10 -16.89 3.70
C ASN A 157 -11.47 -15.49 3.64
N VAL A 158 -12.29 -14.53 3.23
CA VAL A 158 -11.97 -13.11 3.10
C VAL A 158 -12.86 -12.33 4.05
N ILE A 159 -12.24 -11.47 4.86
CA ILE A 159 -12.94 -10.55 5.75
C ILE A 159 -12.45 -9.14 5.45
N LEU A 160 -13.39 -8.23 5.20
CA LEU A 160 -13.11 -6.83 4.95
C LEU A 160 -13.50 -6.00 6.18
N VAL A 161 -12.54 -5.25 6.74
CA VAL A 161 -12.82 -4.32 7.82
C VAL A 161 -13.16 -2.97 7.21
N GLN A 162 -14.33 -2.47 7.56
CA GLN A 162 -14.85 -1.18 7.10
C GLN A 162 -15.23 -0.31 8.28
N ASP A 163 -15.33 1.00 8.05
CA ASP A 163 -15.83 1.95 9.04
C ASP A 163 -17.25 1.58 9.49
N PRO A 164 -17.66 1.94 10.73
CA PRO A 164 -19.06 1.94 11.12
C PRO A 164 -19.90 2.71 10.08
N LEU A 165 -21.10 2.19 9.77
CA LEU A 165 -22.02 2.97 8.95
C LEU A 165 -22.41 4.23 9.76
N PRO A 166 -22.54 5.39 9.11
CA PRO A 166 -23.05 6.60 9.76
C PRO A 166 -24.49 6.40 10.27
#